data_AF-A0A1H5Q3Y4-F1
#
_entry.id   AF-A0A1H5Q3Y4-F1
#
_cell.length_a   1.000
_cell.length_b   1.000
_cell.length_c   1.000
_cell.angle_alpha   90.00
_cell.angle_beta   90.00
_cell.angle_gamma   90.00
#
_symmetry.space_group_name_H-M   'P 1'
#
loop_
_entity.id
_entity.type
_entity.pdbx_description
1 polymer ?
#
loop_
_entity_poly.entity_id
_entity_poly.type
_entity_poly.pdbx_seq_one_letter_code
_entity_poly.pdbx_strand_id
1 'polypeptide(L)' 'MRITAITLDRLRLELDPPLHAAWDPDPRRHFDATIVRVHTDDGVTGIGSGDTMAGFEAVEHLFLGQDPLDIVRHV' A
#
# COMPACT_ATOMS: atom_id res chain seq x y z
N MET A 1 -5.56 18.23 -10.20
CA MET A 1 -5.09 17.20 -9.27
C MET A 1 -3.84 16.51 -9.78
N ARG A 2 -2.74 16.65 -9.05
CA ARG A 2 -1.47 15.96 -9.29
C ARG A 2 -1.03 15.25 -8.01
N ILE A 3 -0.42 14.09 -8.16
CA ILE A 3 0.21 13.37 -7.04
C ILE A 3 1.45 14.16 -6.58
N THR A 4 1.49 14.51 -5.29
CA THR A 4 2.60 15.27 -4.68
C THR A 4 3.50 14.39 -3.82
N ALA A 5 2.97 13.32 -3.25
CA ALA A 5 3.73 12.35 -2.45
C ALA A 5 2.98 11.02 -2.38
N ILE A 6 3.73 9.94 -2.19
CA ILE A 6 3.18 8.62 -1.86
C ILE A 6 3.88 8.10 -0.61
N THR A 7 3.13 7.87 0.47
CA THR A 7 3.69 7.36 1.73
C THR A 7 3.23 5.95 2.01
N LEU A 8 4.10 5.15 2.60
CA LEU A 8 3.85 3.74 2.91
C LEU A 8 4.02 3.50 4.41
N ASP A 9 2.94 3.04 5.05
CA ASP A 9 2.98 2.55 6.43
C ASP A 9 2.97 1.02 6.39
N ARG A 10 4.07 0.37 6.79
CA ARG A 10 4.13 -1.08 6.96
C ARG A 10 3.73 -1.43 8.39
N LEU A 11 2.61 -2.13 8.52
CA LEU A 11 1.96 -2.43 9.79
C LEU A 11 1.92 -3.93 10.02
N ARG A 12 1.91 -4.30 11.30
CA ARG A 12 1.75 -5.68 11.76
C ARG A 12 0.65 -5.74 12.80
N LEU A 13 -0.29 -6.66 12.59
CA LEU A 13 -1.32 -7.01 13.57
C LEU A 13 -0.99 -8.40 14.14
N GLU A 14 -0.78 -8.48 15.45
CA GLU A 14 -0.66 -9.77 16.15
C GLU A 14 -2.01 -10.49 16.19
N LEU A 15 -2.00 -11.80 15.98
CA LEU A 15 -3.19 -12.66 15.95
C LEU A 15 -3.17 -13.62 17.14
N ASP A 16 -4.08 -13.40 18.08
CA ASP A 16 -4.30 -14.26 19.23
C ASP A 16 -5.82 -14.50 19.40
N PRO A 17 -6.33 -15.71 19.07
CA PRO A 17 -5.58 -16.91 18.68
C PRO A 17 -4.99 -16.81 17.25
N PRO A 18 -3.98 -17.63 16.91
CA PRO A 18 -3.41 -17.65 15.56
C PRO A 18 -4.43 -18.08 14.49
N LEU A 19 -4.26 -17.57 13.28
CA LEU A 19 -5.06 -17.95 12.11
C LEU A 19 -4.56 -19.28 11.52
N HIS A 20 -5.41 -20.31 11.56
CA HIS A 20 -5.18 -21.59 10.91
C HIS A 20 -5.77 -21.59 9.49
N ALA A 21 -5.02 -21.07 8.52
CA ALA A 21 -5.47 -21.06 7.13
C ALA A 21 -5.35 -22.45 6.50
N ALA A 22 -6.36 -22.89 5.74
CA ALA A 22 -6.38 -24.22 5.14
C ALA A 22 -5.24 -24.49 4.13
N TRP A 23 -4.63 -23.43 3.61
CA TRP A 23 -3.56 -23.48 2.61
C TRP A 23 -2.15 -23.34 3.21
N ASP A 24 -2.04 -23.11 4.51
CA ASP A 24 -0.77 -22.87 5.21
C ASP A 24 -0.64 -23.87 6.38
N PRO A 25 0.36 -24.77 6.38
CA PRO A 25 0.53 -25.73 7.46
C PRO A 25 0.93 -25.07 8.78
N ASP A 26 1.56 -23.89 8.72
CA ASP A 26 1.99 -23.16 9.91
C ASP A 26 0.94 -22.12 10.30
N PRO A 27 0.43 -22.14 11.56
CA PRO A 27 -0.55 -21.16 12.01
C PRO A 27 0.02 -19.74 11.95
N ARG A 28 -0.65 -18.85 11.23
CA ARG A 28 -0.24 -17.45 11.12
C ARG A 28 -0.51 -16.72 12.43
N ARG A 29 0.57 -16.20 13.02
CA ARG A 29 0.55 -15.47 14.30
C ARG A 29 0.47 -13.95 14.14
N HIS A 30 0.69 -13.46 12.93
CA HIS A 30 0.53 -12.05 12.62
C HIS A 30 0.00 -11.87 11.19
N PHE A 31 -0.58 -10.70 10.94
CA PHE A 31 -0.97 -10.23 9.63
C PHE A 31 -0.21 -8.94 9.32
N ASP A 32 0.63 -8.99 8.28
CA ASP A 32 1.33 -7.81 7.79
C ASP A 32 0.45 -7.13 6.72
N ALA A 33 0.40 -5.80 6.76
CA ALA A 33 -0.31 -5.00 5.77
C ALA A 33 0.47 -3.71 5.49
N THR A 34 0.52 -3.30 4.23
CA THR A 34 1.01 -1.98 3.86
C THR A 34 -0.16 -1.06 3.57
N ILE A 35 -0.22 0.10 4.21
CA ILE A 35 -1.13 1.19 3.84
C ILE A 35 -0.37 2.16 2.94
N VAL A 36 -0.90 2.39 1.76
CA VAL A 36 -0.38 3.36 0.79
C VAL A 36 -1.29 4.59 0.83
N ARG A 37 -0.69 5.77 0.95
CA ARG A 37 -1.39 7.05 0.90
C ARG A 37 -0.87 7.85 -0.29
N VAL A 38 -1.77 8.25 -1.17
CA VAL A 38 -1.47 9.08 -2.34
C VAL A 38 -1.97 10.48 -2.05
N HIS A 39 -1.06 11.42 -1.85
CA HIS A 39 -1.37 12.80 -1.56
C HIS A 39 -1.42 13.62 -2.84
N THR A 40 -2.35 14.58 -2.92
CA THR A 40 -2.47 15.47 -4.08
C THR A 40 -2.29 16.94 -3.72
N ASP A 41 -2.03 17.75 -4.73
CA ASP A 41 -1.94 19.22 -4.62
C ASP A 41 -3.28 19.88 -4.25
N ASP A 42 -4.40 19.23 -4.55
CA ASP A 42 -5.74 19.67 -4.17
C ASP A 42 -6.10 19.30 -2.70
N GLY A 43 -5.15 18.73 -1.94
CA GLY A 43 -5.32 18.35 -0.54
C GLY A 43 -6.10 17.05 -0.31
N VAL A 44 -6.45 16.34 -1.38
CA VAL A 44 -7.13 15.04 -1.31
C VAL A 44 -6.08 13.94 -1.06
N THR A 45 -6.42 12.94 -0.25
CA THR A 45 -5.58 11.76 -0.05
C THR A 45 -6.36 10.49 -0.39
N GLY A 46 -5.86 9.72 -1.35
CA GLY A 46 -6.32 8.36 -1.63
C GLY A 46 -5.63 7.35 -0.72
N ILE A 47 -6.37 6.35 -0.25
CA ILE A 47 -5.84 5.29 0.63
C ILE A 47 -6.03 3.94 -0.05
N GLY A 48 -4.95 3.17 -0.14
CA GLY A 48 -4.95 1.78 -0.61
C GLY A 48 -4.25 0.86 0.39
N SER A 49 -4.52 -0.43 0.29
CA SER A 49 -3.82 -1.47 1.04
C SER A 49 -3.38 -2.58 0.11
N GLY A 50 -2.20 -3.15 0.33
CA GLY A 50 -1.68 -4.24 -0.50
C GLY A 50 -0.59 -5.04 0.20
N ASP A 51 0.15 -5.79 -0.61
CA ASP A 51 1.33 -6.57 -0.18
C ASP A 51 2.44 -5.62 0.37
N THR A 52 3.61 -6.16 0.69
CA THR A 52 4.74 -5.46 1.30
C THR A 52 5.25 -4.22 0.57
N MET A 53 4.89 -4.04 -0.71
CA MET A 53 5.34 -2.92 -1.57
C MET A 53 6.87 -2.75 -1.51
N ALA A 54 7.62 -3.85 -1.45
CA ALA A 54 9.07 -3.81 -1.36
C ALA A 54 9.68 -3.23 -2.66
N GLY A 55 10.57 -2.24 -2.52
CA GLY A 55 11.25 -1.60 -3.64
C GLY A 55 10.44 -0.52 -4.37
N PHE A 56 9.29 -0.10 -3.81
CA PHE A 56 8.47 0.95 -4.41
C PHE A 56 9.22 2.28 -4.63
N GLU A 57 10.20 2.59 -3.77
CA GLU A 57 11.01 3.80 -3.85
C GLU A 57 11.72 3.94 -5.21
N ALA A 58 12.05 2.82 -5.88
CA ALA A 58 12.68 2.83 -7.20
C ALA A 58 11.75 3.30 -8.32
N VAL A 59 10.43 3.19 -8.14
CA VAL A 59 9.42 3.49 -9.17
C VAL A 59 8.51 4.67 -8.79
N GLU A 60 8.62 5.21 -7.58
CA GLU A 60 7.79 6.34 -7.08
C GLU A 60 7.76 7.52 -8.08
N HIS A 61 8.91 7.85 -8.67
CA HIS A 61 9.05 8.96 -9.62
C HIS A 61 8.18 8.83 -10.88
N LEU A 62 7.70 7.63 -11.22
CA LEU A 62 6.80 7.42 -12.37
C LEU A 62 5.39 8.00 -12.12
N PHE A 63 5.01 8.13 -10.84
CA PHE A 63 3.69 8.57 -10.40
C PHE A 63 3.65 10.06 -10.02
N LEU A 64 4.74 10.60 -9.46
CA LEU A 64 4.77 11.99 -8.99
C LEU A 64 4.48 12.98 -10.13
N GLY A 65 3.66 13.99 -9.82
CA GLY A 65 3.22 15.02 -10.75
C GLY A 65 2.11 14.59 -11.73
N GLN A 66 1.71 13.32 -11.74
CA GLN A 66 0.67 12.81 -12.63
C GLN A 66 -0.72 12.93 -12.01
N ASP A 67 -1.76 12.91 -12.85
CA ASP A 67 -3.15 12.85 -12.39
C ASP A 67 -3.41 11.47 -11.76
N PRO A 68 -3.83 11.38 -10.48
CA PRO A 68 -4.12 10.10 -9.84
C PRO A 68 -5.32 9.36 -10.45
N LEU A 69 -6.18 10.03 -11.24
CA LEU A 69 -7.34 9.42 -11.90
C LEU A 69 -7.03 8.91 -13.31
N ASP A 70 -5.82 9.14 -13.84
CA ASP A 70 -5.35 8.51 -15.08
C ASP A 70 -4.94 7.05 -14.82
N ILE A 71 -5.91 6.23 -14.40
CA ILE A 71 -5.66 4.87 -13.90
C ILE A 71 -4.94 4.01 -14.94
N VAL A 72 -5.30 4.12 -16.22
CA VAL A 72 -4.71 3.31 -17.30
C VAL A 72 -3.21 3.54 -17.45
N ARG A 73 -2.72 4.74 -17.16
CA ARG A 73 -1.29 5.06 -17.16
C ARG A 73 -0.53 4.35 -16.02
N HIS A 74 -1.20 4.12 -14.89
CA HIS A 74 -0.58 3.69 -13.64
C HIS A 74 -0.54 2.16 -13.45
N VAL A 75 -1.03 1.38 -14.43
CA VAL A 75 -1.08 -0.10 -14.39
C VAL A 75 0.05 -0.74 -15.20
#